data_AF-A0A7I8DDH7-F1
#
_entry.id   AF-A0A7I8DDH7-F1
#
_cell.length_a   1.000
_cell.length_b   1.000
_cell.length_c   1.000
_cell.angle_alpha   90.00
_cell.angle_beta   90.00
_cell.angle_gamma   90.00
#
_symmetry.space_group_name_H-M   'P 1'
#
loop_
_entity.id
_entity.type
_entity.pdbx_description
1 polymer ?
#
loop_
_entity_poly.entity_id
_entity_poly.type
_entity_poly.pdbx_seq_one_letter_code
_entity_poly.pdbx_strand_id
1 'polypeptide(L)'
;MRGNHARIANKRILTLIIVILSLAFAGGLAYWIAWGFTRLPVVNAAPNWTLQNINGQRQSFQDLAPKVKLVEFIYLNCPDICPTTTINMVSI
;
A
#
# COMPACT_ATOMS: atom_id res chain seq x y z
N MET A 1 29.87 -49.17 -23.17
CA MET A 1 28.56 -48.76 -22.59
C MET A 1 28.74 -47.64 -21.55
N ARG A 2 29.04 -46.39 -21.96
CA ARG A 2 29.43 -45.30 -21.02
C ARG A 2 28.70 -43.96 -21.25
N GLY A 3 27.67 -43.93 -22.10
CA GLY A 3 26.99 -42.69 -22.52
C GLY A 3 25.76 -42.28 -21.68
N ASN A 4 25.15 -43.21 -20.94
CA ASN A 4 23.82 -42.99 -20.35
C ASN A 4 23.90 -42.31 -18.98
N HIS A 5 24.97 -42.56 -18.21
CA HIS A 5 25.17 -41.97 -16.87
C HIS A 5 25.45 -40.46 -16.92
N ALA A 6 26.18 -39.98 -17.93
CA ALA A 6 26.49 -38.55 -18.08
C ALA A 6 25.26 -37.71 -18.46
N ARG A 7 24.38 -38.21 -19.34
CA ARG A 7 23.13 -37.51 -19.70
C ARG A 7 22.15 -37.40 -18.54
N ILE A 8 22.04 -38.44 -17.69
CA ILE A 8 21.13 -38.45 -16.54
C ILE A 8 21.64 -37.50 -15.45
N ALA A 9 22.95 -37.48 -15.19
CA ALA A 9 23.56 -36.53 -14.26
C ALA A 9 23.32 -35.08 -14.70
N ASN A 10 23.52 -34.77 -15.99
CA ASN A 10 23.34 -33.42 -16.51
C ASN A 10 21.87 -32.97 -16.50
N LYS A 11 20.92 -33.88 -16.79
CA LYS A 11 19.48 -33.59 -16.72
C LYS A 11 19.01 -33.36 -15.29
N ARG A 12 19.50 -34.15 -14.32
CA ARG A 12 19.20 -33.96 -12.89
C ARG A 12 19.81 -32.67 -12.34
N ILE A 13 21.05 -32.35 -12.72
CA ILE A 13 21.71 -31.09 -12.36
C ILE A 13 20.92 -29.90 -12.94
N LEU A 14 20.51 -29.97 -14.21
CA LEU A 14 19.70 -28.93 -14.84
C LEU A 14 18.35 -28.74 -14.14
N THR A 15 17.66 -29.83 -13.78
CA THR A 15 16.40 -29.76 -13.02
C THR A 15 16.60 -29.13 -11.64
N LEU A 16 17.68 -29.48 -10.92
CA LEU A 16 17.99 -28.88 -9.63
C LEU A 16 18.26 -27.37 -9.73
N ILE A 17 19.01 -26.94 -10.75
CA ILE A 17 19.28 -25.52 -11.00
C ILE A 17 17.97 -24.76 -11.26
N ILE A 18 17.07 -25.31 -12.08
CA ILE A 18 15.77 -24.68 -12.38
C ILE A 18 14.91 -24.56 -11.13
N VAL A 19 14.85 -25.60 -10.30
CA VAL A 19 14.07 -25.56 -9.04
C VAL A 19 14.64 -24.51 -8.10
N ILE A 20 15.97 -24.46 -7.91
CA ILE A 20 16.63 -23.47 -7.05
C ILE A 20 16.36 -22.04 -7.57
N LEU A 21 16.48 -21.82 -8.88
CA LEU A 21 16.22 -20.51 -9.49
C LEU A 21 14.76 -20.09 -9.32
N SER A 22 13.81 -21.00 -9.50
CA SER A 22 12.39 -20.72 -9.29
C SER A 22 12.06 -20.41 -7.83
N LEU A 23 12.68 -21.11 -6.87
CA LEU A 23 12.51 -20.83 -5.45
C LEU A 23 13.09 -19.46 -5.08
N ALA A 24 14.28 -19.13 -5.59
CA ALA A 24 14.90 -17.84 -5.37
C ALA A 24 14.06 -16.69 -5.94
N PHE A 25 13.49 -16.88 -7.14
CA PHE A 25 12.61 -15.91 -7.77
C PHE A 25 11.30 -15.72 -6.99
N ALA A 26 10.64 -16.82 -6.61
CA ALA A 26 9.42 -16.77 -5.80
C ALA A 26 9.66 -16.12 -4.42
N GLY A 27 10.78 -16.45 -3.77
CA GLY A 27 11.19 -15.82 -2.51
C GLY A 27 11.46 -14.33 -2.64
N GLY A 28 12.13 -13.91 -3.73
CA GLY A 28 12.37 -12.51 -4.04
C GLY A 28 11.08 -11.72 -4.28
N LEU A 29 10.13 -12.29 -5.02
CA LEU A 29 8.81 -11.68 -5.23
C LEU A 29 8.03 -11.57 -3.92
N ALA A 30 8.00 -12.61 -3.10
CA ALA A 30 7.31 -12.60 -1.81
C ALA A 30 7.91 -11.53 -0.87
N TYR A 31 9.23 -11.41 -0.83
CA TYR A 31 9.92 -10.38 -0.05
C TYR A 31 9.58 -8.98 -0.54
N TRP A 32 9.65 -8.75 -1.85
CA TRP A 32 9.35 -7.44 -2.46
C TRP A 32 7.91 -7.01 -2.20
N ILE A 33 6.94 -7.92 -2.35
CA ILE A 33 5.52 -7.66 -2.06
C ILE A 33 5.30 -7.38 -0.57
N ALA A 34 5.93 -8.16 0.31
CA ALA A 34 5.80 -7.94 1.76
C ALA A 34 6.38 -6.58 2.22
N TRP A 35 7.46 -6.13 1.58
CA TRP A 35 8.10 -4.85 1.89
C TRP A 35 7.42 -3.64 1.24
N GLY A 36 6.88 -3.78 0.03
CA GLY A 36 6.37 -2.65 -0.76
C GLY A 36 5.03 -2.08 -0.30
N PHE A 37 4.17 -2.86 0.38
CA PHE A 37 2.75 -2.50 0.54
C PHE A 37 2.26 -2.33 1.99
N THR A 38 3.10 -2.52 3.01
CA THR A 38 2.58 -2.75 4.37
C THR A 38 2.56 -1.53 5.29
N ARG A 39 3.16 -0.40 4.91
CA ARG A 39 3.23 0.80 5.77
C ARG A 39 3.10 2.08 4.95
N LEU A 40 2.09 2.90 5.25
CA LEU A 40 2.09 4.28 4.78
C LEU A 40 3.24 5.01 5.47
N PRO A 41 4.11 5.75 4.74
CA PRO A 41 5.16 6.53 5.36
C PRO A 41 4.54 7.65 6.20
N VAL A 42 4.95 7.75 7.47
CA VAL A 42 4.59 8.89 8.31
C VAL A 42 5.45 10.07 7.90
N VAL A 43 4.86 11.04 7.20
CA VAL A 43 5.59 12.23 6.74
C VAL A 43 5.80 13.21 7.88
N ASN A 44 4.75 13.56 8.62
CA ASN A 44 4.78 14.50 9.74
C ASN A 44 3.55 14.33 10.66
N ALA A 45 3.64 14.91 11.86
CA ALA A 45 2.48 15.06 12.73
C ALA A 45 1.47 16.08 12.14
N ALA A 46 0.18 15.78 12.24
CA ALA A 46 -0.85 16.72 11.83
C ALA A 46 -0.78 18.01 12.67
N PRO A 47 -0.83 19.20 12.05
CA PRO A 47 -0.79 20.45 12.79
C PRO A 47 -2.07 20.64 13.61
N ASN A 48 -1.95 21.37 14.71
CA ASN A 48 -3.13 21.78 15.46
C ASN A 48 -3.92 22.86 14.70
N TRP A 49 -5.25 22.81 14.76
CA TRP A 49 -6.13 23.79 14.17
C TRP A 49 -7.37 24.03 15.04
N THR A 50 -7.97 25.20 14.86
CA THR A 50 -9.28 25.54 15.40
C THR A 50 -10.10 26.17 14.28
N LEU A 51 -11.16 25.51 13.86
CA LEU A 51 -12.00 25.90 12.73
C LEU A 51 -13.46 25.97 13.16
N GLN A 52 -14.28 26.67 12.38
CA GLN A 52 -15.72 26.68 12.57
C GLN A 52 -16.31 25.43 11.90
N ASN A 53 -17.15 24.69 12.63
CA ASN A 53 -17.89 23.56 12.05
C ASN A 53 -19.14 24.05 11.30
N ILE A 54 -19.86 23.13 10.65
CA ILE A 54 -21.09 23.42 9.90
C ILE A 54 -22.23 24.01 10.75
N ASN A 55 -22.16 23.85 12.07
CA ASN A 55 -23.14 24.40 13.03
C ASN A 55 -22.73 25.78 13.55
N GLY A 56 -21.64 26.36 13.04
CA GLY A 56 -21.13 27.66 13.46
C GLY A 56 -20.29 27.64 14.75
N GLN A 57 -20.03 26.47 15.33
CA GLN A 57 -19.28 26.32 16.58
C GLN A 57 -17.77 26.22 16.32
N ARG A 58 -16.95 26.74 17.24
CA ARG A 58 -15.49 26.54 17.19
C ARG A 58 -15.15 25.11 17.62
N GLN A 59 -14.41 24.41 16.76
CA GLN A 59 -13.95 23.04 16.97
C GLN A 59 -12.43 23.01 16.83
N SER A 60 -11.72 22.42 17.80
CA SER A 60 -10.29 22.16 17.67
C SER A 60 -9.99 20.71 17.30
N PHE A 61 -8.79 20.46 16.77
CA PHE A 61 -8.31 19.12 16.48
C PHE A 61 -8.17 18.24 17.74
N GLN A 62 -7.86 18.83 18.91
CA GLN A 62 -7.78 18.13 20.20
C GLN A 62 -9.15 17.67 20.69
N ASP A 63 -10.19 18.48 20.44
CA ASP A 63 -11.54 18.21 20.94
C ASP A 63 -12.25 17.08 20.16
N LEU A 64 -11.69 16.67 19.02
CA LEU A 64 -12.19 15.53 18.25
C LEU A 64 -11.88 14.22 18.97
N ALA A 65 -12.82 13.27 18.92
CA ALA A 65 -12.69 11.94 19.48
C ALA A 65 -11.35 11.25 19.09
N PRO A 66 -10.80 10.38 19.97
CA PRO A 66 -9.54 9.67 19.74
C PRO A 66 -9.72 8.50 18.74
N LYS A 67 -10.11 8.83 17.50
CA LYS A 67 -10.29 7.91 16.37
C LYS A 67 -9.29 8.23 15.27
N VAL A 68 -9.16 7.32 14.30
CA VAL A 68 -8.47 7.61 13.04
C VAL A 68 -9.24 8.72 12.31
N LYS A 69 -8.51 9.74 11.84
CA LYS A 69 -9.08 10.94 11.20
C LYS A 69 -8.54 11.02 9.77
N LEU A 70 -9.45 11.10 8.79
CA LEU A 70 -9.15 11.42 7.40
C LEU A 70 -9.55 12.87 7.15
N VAL A 71 -8.68 13.65 6.50
CA VAL A 71 -8.92 15.06 6.20
C VAL A 71 -8.81 15.27 4.69
N GLU A 72 -9.87 15.81 4.08
CA GLU A 72 -9.92 16.21 2.68
C GLU A 72 -10.04 17.73 2.58
N PHE A 73 -9.28 18.34 1.67
CA PHE A 73 -9.48 19.74 1.30
C PHE A 73 -10.46 19.79 0.13
N ILE A 74 -11.64 20.34 0.38
CA ILE A 74 -12.69 20.47 -0.63
C ILE A 74 -12.80 21.92 -1.12
N TYR A 75 -13.08 22.08 -2.41
CA TYR A 75 -13.42 23.37 -3.00
C TYR A 75 -14.93 23.47 -3.18
N LEU A 76 -15.56 24.37 -2.43
CA LEU A 76 -17.02 24.55 -2.47
C LEU A 76 -17.52 25.23 -3.75
N ASN A 77 -16.64 25.90 -4.49
CA ASN A 77 -16.95 26.67 -5.70
C ASN A 77 -16.05 26.26 -6.88
N CYS A 78 -16.06 24.98 -7.27
CA CYS A 78 -15.36 24.48 -8.46
C CYS A 78 -16.34 23.71 -9.37
N PRO A 79 -16.47 24.05 -10.66
CA PRO A 79 -17.53 23.51 -11.52
C PRO A 79 -17.28 22.11 -12.11
N ASP A 80 -16.11 21.48 -11.96
CA ASP A 80 -15.76 20.39 -12.89
C ASP A 80 -15.51 18.97 -12.30
N ILE A 81 -14.79 18.76 -11.18
CA ILE A 81 -14.41 17.39 -10.72
C ILE A 81 -14.50 17.10 -9.22
N CYS A 82 -14.67 18.13 -8.38
CA CYS A 82 -14.58 18.00 -6.91
C CYS A 82 -15.68 17.18 -6.20
N PRO A 83 -16.96 17.10 -6.66
CA PRO A 83 -17.97 16.40 -5.86
C PRO A 83 -17.77 14.87 -5.89
N THR A 84 -17.14 14.33 -6.93
CA THR A 84 -17.04 12.88 -7.13
C THR A 84 -16.07 12.21 -6.13
N THR A 85 -15.01 12.90 -5.68
CA THR A 85 -14.09 12.36 -4.67
C THR A 85 -14.71 12.36 -3.28
N THR A 86 -15.43 13.43 -2.93
CA THR A 86 -16.12 13.53 -1.64
C THR A 86 -17.26 12.50 -1.49
N ILE A 87 -17.94 12.13 -2.58
CA ILE A 87 -18.96 11.05 -2.55
C ILE A 87 -18.35 9.73 -2.06
N ASN A 88 -17.12 9.41 -2.47
CA ASN A 88 -16.46 8.18 -2.04
C ASN A 88 -16.11 8.16 -0.54
N MET A 89 -15.96 9.34 0.10
CA MET A 89 -15.72 9.41 1.55
C MET A 89 -16.97 9.10 2.37
N VAL A 90 -18.17 9.35 1.85
CA VAL A 90 -19.44 9.05 2.53
C VAL A 90 -19.82 7.58 2.37
N SER A 91 -19.36 6.92 1.30
CA SER A 91 -19.70 5.53 0.99
C SER A 91 -18.86 4.46 1.73
N ILE A 92 -18.03 4.88 2.69
CA ILE A 92 -17.18 4.00 3.51
C ILE A 92 -17.84 3.74 4.87
#